data_AF-A0A961JML3-F1
#
_entry.id   AF-A0A961JML3-F1
#
_cell.length_a   1.000
_cell.length_b   1.000
_cell.length_c   1.000
_cell.angle_alpha   90.00
_cell.angle_beta   90.00
_cell.angle_gamma   90.00
#
_symmetry.space_group_name_H-M   'P 1'
#
loop_
_entity.id
_entity.type
_entity.pdbx_description
1 polymer ?
#
loop_
_entity_poly.entity_id
_entity_poly.type
_entity_poly.pdbx_seq_one_letter_code
_entity_poly.pdbx_strand_id
1 'polypeptide(L)'
;MSNRLTALAADLAELHRDVERHTIAAAEKAIAAGKLLSEAKSLAGHGGWLPFLADAGIPARTAQRYMRLGASPLNASAVSHLGGITQALAFLAKWKMPKKGEALHICEGEGDDENFAFVFEDEDAPGHFMVCALIGDDCVRTKRPMLPLIEIEGEQPVDTILTWLEAQGFPASERWEVQICDLELARSLINPTWFFAMVADPKGEVAA
;
A
#
# COMPACT_ATOMS: atom_id res chain seq x y z
N MET A 1 17.45 36.60 8.82
CA MET A 1 17.16 35.32 9.49
C MET A 1 18.05 35.18 10.72
N SER A 2 17.50 34.79 11.87
CA SER A 2 18.29 34.64 13.10
C SER A 2 19.15 33.38 13.04
N ASN A 3 20.44 33.46 13.38
CA ASN A 3 21.36 32.31 13.45
C ASN A 3 20.80 31.16 14.30
N ARG A 4 19.94 31.48 15.28
CA ARG A 4 19.29 30.47 16.12
C ARG A 4 18.26 29.63 15.36
N LEU A 5 17.50 30.24 14.45
CA LEU A 5 16.52 29.52 13.64
C LEU A 5 17.22 28.57 12.66
N THR A 6 18.36 28.97 12.10
CA THR A 6 19.16 28.11 11.22
C THR A 6 19.71 26.89 11.96
N ALA A 7 20.26 27.08 13.17
CA ALA A 7 20.73 25.97 14.00
C ALA A 7 19.59 25.01 14.38
N LEU A 8 18.45 25.54 14.82
CA LEU A 8 17.27 24.74 15.15
C LEU A 8 16.73 23.95 13.95
N ALA A 9 16.73 24.54 12.76
CA ALA A 9 16.31 23.86 11.54
C ALA A 9 17.23 22.67 11.22
N ALA A 10 18.54 22.82 11.41
CA ALA A 10 19.50 21.73 11.20
C ALA A 10 19.30 20.59 12.23
N ASP A 11 19.14 20.93 13.51
CA ASP A 11 18.90 19.95 14.58
C ASP A 11 17.59 19.19 14.34
N LEU A 12 16.50 19.90 13.99
CA LEU A 12 15.21 19.30 13.67
C LEU A 12 15.29 18.37 12.45
N ALA A 13 16.02 18.75 11.40
CA ALA A 13 16.18 17.93 10.22
C ALA A 13 16.96 16.63 10.49
N GLU A 14 17.93 16.63 11.41
CA GLU A 14 18.60 15.39 11.83
C GLU A 14 17.68 14.51 12.66
N LEU A 15 17.02 15.06 13.69
CA LEU A 15 16.10 14.31 14.53
C LEU A 15 14.95 13.71 13.74
N HIS A 16 14.43 14.42 12.74
CA HIS A 16 13.38 13.90 11.88
C HIS A 16 13.86 12.70 11.06
N ARG A 17 15.05 12.80 10.44
CA ARG A 17 15.66 11.68 9.72
C ARG A 17 15.95 10.48 10.62
N ASP A 18 16.32 10.70 11.89
CA ASP A 18 16.47 9.61 12.87
C ASP A 18 15.14 8.89 13.15
N VAL A 19 14.05 9.64 13.33
CA VAL A 19 12.70 9.09 13.54
C VAL A 19 12.27 8.24 12.34
N GLU A 20 12.48 8.72 11.11
CA GLU A 20 12.18 7.98 9.88
C GLU A 20 12.96 6.66 9.82
N ARG A 21 14.29 6.72 10.05
CA ARG A 21 15.15 5.51 10.06
C ARG A 21 14.70 4.50 11.09
N HIS A 22 14.38 4.93 12.30
CA HIS A 22 13.91 4.04 13.37
C HIS A 22 12.54 3.43 13.07
N THR A 23 11.66 4.17 12.40
CA THR A 23 10.33 3.68 12.02
C THR A 23 10.43 2.59 10.96
N ILE A 24 11.25 2.81 9.93
CA ILE A 24 11.54 1.81 8.89
C ILE A 24 12.18 0.57 9.54
N ALA A 25 13.21 0.75 10.37
CA ALA A 25 13.89 -0.37 11.03
C ALA A 25 12.92 -1.18 11.92
N ALA A 26 12.01 -0.51 12.65
CA ALA A 26 10.99 -1.19 13.43
C ALA A 26 10.04 -2.03 12.55
N ALA A 27 9.63 -1.51 11.40
CA ALA A 27 8.81 -2.22 10.43
C ALA A 27 9.54 -3.44 9.84
N GLU A 28 10.81 -3.30 9.46
CA GLU A 28 11.64 -4.43 8.98
C GLU A 28 11.69 -5.56 10.00
N LYS A 29 11.93 -5.23 11.28
CA LYS A 29 11.99 -6.23 12.35
C LYS A 29 10.63 -6.89 12.60
N ALA A 30 9.54 -6.14 12.54
CA ALA A 30 8.19 -6.69 12.70
C ALA A 30 7.82 -7.65 11.57
N ILE A 31 8.15 -7.30 10.32
CA ILE A 31 7.95 -8.15 9.14
C ILE A 31 8.77 -9.45 9.28
N ALA A 32 10.06 -9.33 9.58
CA ALA A 32 10.95 -10.48 9.75
C ALA A 32 10.50 -11.39 10.90
N ALA A 33 10.10 -10.80 12.03
CA ALA A 33 9.52 -11.55 13.15
C ALA A 33 8.25 -12.30 12.71
N GLY A 34 7.40 -11.69 11.89
CA GLY A 34 6.21 -12.32 11.33
C GLY A 34 6.48 -13.59 10.53
N LYS A 35 7.53 -13.56 9.70
CA LYS A 35 8.00 -14.73 8.93
C LYS A 35 8.47 -15.85 9.86
N LEU A 36 9.36 -15.53 10.81
CA LEU A 36 9.88 -16.49 11.79
C LEU A 36 8.78 -17.08 12.68
N LEU A 37 7.81 -16.26 13.10
CA LEU A 37 6.66 -16.71 13.88
C LEU A 37 5.75 -17.65 13.08
N SER A 38 5.62 -17.43 11.77
CA SER A 38 4.83 -18.29 10.89
C SER A 38 5.50 -19.65 10.70
N GLU A 39 6.82 -19.66 10.50
CA GLU A 39 7.62 -20.88 10.49
C GLU A 39 7.52 -21.62 11.82
N ALA A 40 7.77 -20.93 12.94
CA ALA A 40 7.68 -21.52 14.28
C ALA A 40 6.29 -22.11 14.57
N LYS A 41 5.21 -21.42 14.17
CA LYS A 41 3.85 -21.94 14.34
C LYS A 41 3.60 -23.22 13.56
N SER A 42 4.20 -23.37 12.37
CA SER A 42 4.12 -24.59 11.57
C SER A 42 4.83 -25.78 12.25
N LEU A 43 5.91 -25.50 13.00
CA LEU A 43 6.72 -26.51 13.70
C LEU A 43 6.17 -26.88 15.08
N ALA A 44 5.48 -25.96 15.76
CA ALA A 44 5.08 -26.11 17.17
C ALA A 44 4.02 -27.20 17.44
N GLY A 45 3.35 -27.72 16.41
CA GLY A 45 2.32 -28.76 16.55
C GLY A 45 1.14 -28.35 17.44
N HIS A 46 0.32 -29.33 17.85
CA HIS A 46 -0.81 -29.07 18.73
C HIS A 46 -0.35 -28.72 20.15
N GLY A 47 -0.79 -27.56 20.66
CA GLY A 47 -0.54 -27.13 22.04
C GLY A 47 0.83 -26.48 22.30
N GLY A 48 1.82 -26.65 21.42
CA GLY A 48 3.17 -26.09 21.61
C GLY A 48 3.30 -24.60 21.33
N TRP A 49 2.30 -23.99 20.67
CA TRP A 49 2.39 -22.59 20.23
C TRP A 49 2.43 -21.57 21.38
N LEU A 50 1.56 -21.71 22.39
CA LEU A 50 1.50 -20.75 23.50
C LEU A 50 2.75 -20.82 24.41
N PRO A 51 3.26 -22.01 24.78
CA PRO A 51 4.55 -22.12 25.48
C PRO A 51 5.70 -21.48 24.70
N PHE A 52 5.80 -21.75 23.40
CA PHE A 52 6.83 -21.14 22.55
C PHE A 52 6.80 -19.60 22.60
N LEU A 53 5.60 -19.00 22.53
CA LEU A 53 5.45 -17.55 22.61
C LEU A 53 5.85 -16.99 23.98
N ALA A 54 5.56 -17.71 25.05
CA ALA A 54 5.98 -17.34 26.40
C ALA A 54 7.52 -17.37 26.52
N ASP A 55 8.16 -18.42 26.01
CA ASP A 55 9.62 -18.55 26.00
C ASP A 55 10.29 -17.46 25.15
N ALA A 56 9.67 -17.10 24.01
CA ALA A 56 10.13 -16.00 23.16
C ALA A 56 9.85 -14.61 23.75
N GLY A 57 9.08 -14.50 24.84
CA GLY A 57 8.70 -13.22 25.45
C GLY A 57 7.74 -12.39 24.59
N ILE A 58 6.99 -13.01 23.67
CA ILE A 58 6.12 -12.31 22.72
C ILE A 58 4.65 -12.55 23.09
N PRO A 59 3.87 -11.50 23.40
CA PRO A 59 2.44 -11.65 23.61
C PRO A 59 1.73 -12.20 22.35
N ALA A 60 0.76 -13.10 22.52
CA ALA A 60 0.03 -13.72 21.41
C ALA A 60 -0.58 -12.71 20.42
N ARG A 61 -1.09 -11.58 20.93
CA ARG A 61 -1.61 -10.50 20.09
C ARG A 61 -0.53 -9.85 19.23
N THR A 62 0.66 -9.63 19.78
CA THR A 62 1.81 -9.09 19.05
C THR A 62 2.29 -10.08 18.00
N ALA A 63 2.39 -11.37 18.36
CA ALA A 63 2.77 -12.43 17.42
C ALA A 63 1.81 -12.48 16.23
N GLN A 64 0.49 -12.44 16.48
CA GLN A 64 -0.51 -12.44 15.41
C GLN A 64 -0.38 -11.20 14.50
N ARG A 65 -0.12 -10.01 15.06
CA ARG A 65 0.10 -8.78 14.29
C ARG A 65 1.32 -8.90 13.38
N TYR A 66 2.44 -9.38 13.91
CA TYR A 66 3.66 -9.58 13.14
C TYR A 66 3.45 -10.64 12.06
N MET A 67 2.82 -11.78 12.37
CA MET A 67 2.52 -12.81 11.37
C MET A 67 1.65 -12.28 10.23
N ARG A 68 0.60 -11.50 10.54
CA ARG A 68 -0.23 -10.86 9.51
C ARG A 68 0.58 -9.92 8.63
N LEU A 69 1.52 -9.19 9.21
CA LEU A 69 2.40 -8.27 8.47
C LEU A 69 3.45 -9.02 7.63
N GLY A 70 4.07 -10.07 8.18
CA GLY A 70 5.05 -10.89 7.48
C GLY A 70 4.48 -11.69 6.32
N ALA A 71 3.18 -12.01 6.37
CA ALA A 71 2.42 -12.62 5.28
C ALA A 71 1.83 -11.59 4.29
N SER A 72 1.92 -10.30 4.59
CA SER A 72 1.44 -9.22 3.71
C SER A 72 2.48 -8.87 2.65
N PRO A 73 2.07 -8.23 1.55
CA PRO A 73 2.98 -7.75 0.52
C PRO A 73 3.63 -6.39 0.86
N LEU A 74 3.34 -5.83 2.05
CA LEU A 74 3.90 -4.55 2.45
C LEU A 74 5.37 -4.72 2.85
N ASN A 75 6.22 -3.88 2.27
CA ASN A 75 7.60 -3.72 2.71
C ASN A 75 7.70 -2.72 3.89
N ALA A 76 8.88 -2.61 4.49
CA ALA A 76 9.08 -1.74 5.66
C ALA A 76 8.84 -0.26 5.39
N SER A 77 9.17 0.23 4.19
CA SER A 77 8.93 1.61 3.78
C SER A 77 7.44 1.90 3.72
N ALA A 78 6.66 1.03 3.05
CA ALA A 78 5.22 1.15 2.97
C ALA A 78 4.55 1.13 4.35
N VAL A 79 5.01 0.23 5.25
CA VAL A 79 4.52 0.20 6.64
C VAL A 79 4.84 1.49 7.39
N SER A 80 6.03 2.05 7.20
CA SER A 80 6.42 3.33 7.79
C SER A 80 5.54 4.47 7.29
N HIS A 81 5.33 4.55 5.96
CA HIS A 81 4.50 5.56 5.31
C HIS A 81 3.03 5.49 5.73
N LEU A 82 2.50 4.29 5.96
CA LEU A 82 1.13 4.10 6.44
C LEU A 82 0.94 4.51 7.90
N GLY A 83 1.98 4.91 8.63
CA GLY A 83 1.90 5.29 10.04
C GLY A 83 2.21 4.14 11.00
N GLY A 84 3.05 3.21 10.55
CA GLY A 84 3.54 2.08 11.31
C GLY A 84 2.58 0.89 11.37
N ILE A 85 2.93 -0.09 12.20
CA ILE A 85 2.34 -1.44 12.19
C ILE A 85 0.82 -1.43 12.39
N THR A 86 0.30 -0.59 13.31
CA THR A 86 -1.13 -0.58 13.62
C THR A 86 -1.93 -0.08 12.42
N GLN A 87 -1.49 1.01 11.80
CA GLN A 87 -2.17 1.59 10.66
C GLN A 87 -2.00 0.74 9.40
N ALA A 88 -0.82 0.18 9.17
CA ALA A 88 -0.61 -0.80 8.11
C ALA A 88 -1.56 -2.01 8.22
N LEU A 89 -1.81 -2.52 9.44
CA LEU A 89 -2.76 -3.61 9.64
C LEU A 89 -4.24 -3.19 9.49
N ALA A 90 -4.56 -1.93 9.79
CA ALA A 90 -5.89 -1.36 9.55
C ALA A 90 -6.12 -1.18 8.04
N PHE A 91 -5.13 -0.66 7.32
CA PHE A 91 -5.08 -0.58 5.87
C PHE A 91 -5.27 -1.97 5.25
N LEU A 92 -4.49 -2.98 5.64
CA LEU A 92 -4.62 -4.36 5.14
C LEU A 92 -6.00 -4.99 5.42
N ALA A 93 -6.72 -4.53 6.44
CA ALA A 93 -8.07 -5.01 6.70
C ALA A 93 -9.09 -4.45 5.68
N LYS A 94 -8.82 -3.25 5.16
CA LYS A 94 -9.64 -2.55 4.15
C LYS A 94 -9.19 -2.86 2.72
N TRP A 95 -7.89 -3.01 2.48
CA TRP A 95 -7.27 -3.31 1.18
C TRP A 95 -7.70 -4.69 0.71
N LYS A 96 -8.66 -4.70 -0.20
CA LYS A 96 -9.20 -5.90 -0.86
C LYS A 96 -9.20 -5.66 -2.35
N MET A 97 -8.72 -6.63 -3.11
CA MET A 97 -8.82 -6.55 -4.56
C MET A 97 -10.31 -6.54 -4.95
N PRO A 98 -10.73 -5.57 -5.77
CA PRO A 98 -12.10 -5.48 -6.22
C PRO A 98 -12.43 -6.69 -7.08
N LYS A 99 -13.68 -7.14 -7.04
CA LYS A 99 -14.16 -8.17 -7.96
C LYS A 99 -14.55 -7.52 -9.29
N LYS A 100 -14.74 -8.34 -10.33
CA LYS A 100 -15.37 -7.89 -11.57
C LYS A 100 -16.63 -7.05 -11.31
N GLY A 101 -16.67 -5.85 -11.88
CA GLY A 101 -17.76 -4.86 -11.72
C GLY A 101 -17.63 -3.95 -10.50
N GLU A 102 -16.62 -4.15 -9.66
CA GLU A 102 -16.26 -3.28 -8.54
C GLU A 102 -14.99 -2.49 -8.87
N ALA A 103 -14.79 -1.37 -8.17
CA ALA A 103 -13.54 -0.65 -8.13
C ALA A 103 -13.13 -0.41 -6.67
N LEU A 104 -11.84 -0.55 -6.39
CA LEU A 104 -11.23 -0.10 -5.14
C LEU A 104 -10.86 1.36 -5.31
N HIS A 105 -11.56 2.22 -4.59
CA HIS A 105 -11.28 3.64 -4.50
C HIS A 105 -10.31 3.89 -3.34
N ILE A 106 -9.25 4.63 -3.62
CA ILE A 106 -8.18 5.02 -2.69
C ILE A 106 -8.12 6.54 -2.71
N CYS A 107 -8.29 7.21 -1.59
CA CYS A 107 -8.19 8.67 -1.51
C CYS A 107 -7.38 9.09 -0.29
N GLU A 108 -6.84 10.31 -0.32
CA GLU A 108 -6.18 10.90 0.83
C GLU A 108 -7.21 11.65 1.71
N GLY A 109 -7.57 11.09 2.87
CA GLY A 109 -8.49 11.74 3.82
C GLY A 109 -9.98 11.74 3.43
N GLU A 110 -10.82 12.33 4.29
CA GLU A 110 -12.27 12.49 4.06
C GLU A 110 -12.53 13.65 3.08
N GLY A 111 -12.89 13.31 1.83
CA GLY A 111 -13.43 14.28 0.87
C GLY A 111 -12.41 15.14 0.13
N ASP A 112 -11.16 14.69 0.02
CA ASP A 112 -10.16 15.37 -0.81
C ASP A 112 -10.26 14.87 -2.27
N ASP A 113 -10.74 15.75 -3.15
CA ASP A 113 -10.95 15.46 -4.57
C ASP A 113 -9.65 15.59 -5.39
N GLU A 114 -8.55 16.05 -4.77
CA GLU A 114 -7.30 16.35 -5.47
C GLU A 114 -6.42 15.11 -5.70
N ASN A 115 -6.47 14.11 -4.81
CA ASN A 115 -5.65 12.90 -4.93
C ASN A 115 -6.48 11.64 -4.66
N PHE A 116 -6.85 10.95 -5.74
CA PHE A 116 -7.52 9.66 -5.62
C PHE A 116 -7.06 8.67 -6.69
N ALA A 117 -7.21 7.38 -6.40
CA ALA A 117 -6.94 6.30 -7.32
C ALA A 117 -8.07 5.29 -7.34
N PHE A 118 -8.30 4.71 -8.52
CA PHE A 118 -9.15 3.57 -8.71
C PHE A 118 -8.32 2.39 -9.18
N VAL A 119 -8.51 1.25 -8.53
CA VAL A 119 -8.05 -0.05 -8.98
C VAL A 119 -9.27 -0.85 -9.40
N PHE A 120 -9.23 -1.54 -10.52
CA PHE A 120 -10.31 -2.42 -10.96
C PHE A 120 -9.77 -3.58 -11.79
N GLU A 121 -10.47 -4.72 -11.74
CA GLU A 121 -10.08 -5.91 -12.50
C GLU A 121 -10.26 -5.65 -14.01
N ASP A 122 -9.26 -6.06 -14.80
CA ASP A 122 -9.31 -5.96 -16.25
C ASP A 122 -10.36 -6.93 -16.83
N GLU A 123 -11.12 -6.46 -17.82
CA GLU A 123 -12.22 -7.26 -18.39
C GLU A 123 -11.73 -8.44 -19.23
N ASP A 124 -10.57 -8.27 -19.88
CA ASP A 124 -9.97 -9.23 -20.82
C ASP A 124 -8.91 -10.13 -20.16
N ALA A 125 -8.36 -9.72 -19.01
CA ALA A 125 -7.35 -10.44 -18.25
C ALA A 125 -7.75 -10.61 -16.76
N PRO A 126 -8.62 -11.58 -16.43
CA PRO A 126 -9.00 -11.87 -15.05
C PRO A 126 -7.79 -12.05 -14.12
N GLY A 127 -7.90 -11.53 -12.90
CA GLY A 127 -6.80 -11.49 -11.93
C GLY A 127 -5.71 -10.45 -12.20
N HIS A 128 -5.80 -9.69 -13.30
CA HIS A 128 -4.99 -8.50 -13.54
C HIS A 128 -5.82 -7.24 -13.32
N PHE A 129 -5.16 -6.17 -12.90
CA PHE A 129 -5.82 -4.95 -12.47
C PHE A 129 -5.27 -3.75 -13.23
N MET A 130 -6.20 -2.89 -13.63
CA MET A 130 -5.88 -1.54 -14.09
C MET A 130 -5.86 -0.61 -12.89
N VAL A 131 -4.94 0.35 -12.92
CA VAL A 131 -4.85 1.41 -11.92
C VAL A 131 -4.90 2.75 -12.64
N CYS A 132 -5.79 3.62 -12.20
CA CYS A 132 -5.87 5.00 -12.62
C CYS A 132 -5.77 5.87 -11.38
N ALA A 133 -4.97 6.94 -11.42
CA ALA A 133 -4.89 7.91 -10.33
C ALA A 133 -4.98 9.34 -10.88
N LEU A 134 -5.65 10.19 -10.09
CA LEU A 134 -5.55 11.63 -10.16
C LEU A 134 -4.60 12.07 -9.05
N ILE A 135 -3.59 12.87 -9.41
CA ILE A 135 -2.59 13.40 -8.49
C ILE A 135 -2.50 14.90 -8.75
N GLY A 136 -3.16 15.71 -7.93
CA GLY A 136 -3.41 17.12 -8.22
C GLY A 136 -4.22 17.26 -9.51
N ASP A 137 -3.65 17.94 -10.51
CA ASP A 137 -4.27 18.10 -11.83
C ASP A 137 -3.86 17.01 -12.85
N ASP A 138 -2.91 16.14 -12.48
CA ASP A 138 -2.36 15.14 -13.38
C ASP A 138 -3.10 13.81 -13.28
N CYS A 139 -3.44 13.23 -14.44
CA CYS A 139 -4.03 11.91 -14.52
C CYS A 139 -3.04 10.89 -15.08
N VAL A 140 -2.83 9.82 -14.32
CA VAL A 140 -1.92 8.72 -14.68
C VAL A 140 -2.68 7.41 -14.67
N ARG A 141 -2.34 6.51 -15.60
CA ARG A 141 -2.88 5.14 -15.63
C ARG A 141 -1.81 4.13 -16.00
N THR A 142 -2.00 2.89 -15.59
CA THR A 142 -1.16 1.79 -16.04
C THR A 142 -1.35 1.58 -17.55
N LYS A 143 -0.27 1.34 -18.28
CA LYS A 143 -0.31 1.06 -19.73
C LYS A 143 -0.81 -0.34 -20.04
N ARG A 144 -0.67 -1.26 -19.09
CA ARG A 144 -1.08 -2.66 -19.17
C ARG A 144 -1.66 -3.08 -17.82
N PRO A 145 -2.63 -4.01 -17.80
CA PRO A 145 -3.07 -4.63 -16.56
C PRO A 145 -1.90 -5.25 -15.80
N MET A 146 -1.90 -5.09 -14.49
CA MET A 146 -0.83 -5.57 -13.61
C MET A 146 -1.35 -6.68 -12.70
N LEU A 147 -0.52 -7.68 -12.43
CA LEU A 147 -0.79 -8.60 -11.32
C LEU A 147 -0.65 -7.83 -10.01
N PRO A 148 -1.60 -7.94 -9.06
CA PRO A 148 -1.56 -7.13 -7.85
C PRO A 148 -0.32 -7.45 -7.01
N LEU A 149 0.12 -8.72 -7.05
CA LEU A 149 1.29 -9.22 -6.35
C LEU A 149 2.21 -9.93 -7.33
N ILE A 150 3.51 -9.62 -7.24
CA ILE A 150 4.57 -10.39 -7.93
C ILE A 150 5.54 -10.93 -6.89
N GLU A 151 5.85 -12.22 -6.98
CA GLU A 151 6.93 -12.82 -6.18
C GLU A 151 8.26 -12.55 -6.89
N ILE A 152 9.21 -11.99 -6.14
CA ILE A 152 10.60 -11.85 -6.58
C ILE A 152 11.41 -12.87 -5.80
N GLU A 153 12.26 -13.63 -6.47
CA GLU A 153 13.02 -14.73 -5.87
C GLU A 153 13.84 -14.24 -4.67
N GLY A 154 13.57 -14.82 -3.49
CA GLY A 154 14.25 -14.45 -2.24
C GLY A 154 13.70 -13.20 -1.55
N GLU A 155 12.74 -12.50 -2.15
CA GLU A 155 12.10 -11.30 -1.60
C GLU A 155 10.64 -11.53 -1.24
N GLN A 156 10.03 -10.56 -0.55
CA GLN A 156 8.58 -10.62 -0.30
C GLN A 156 7.81 -10.34 -1.58
N PRO A 157 6.57 -10.86 -1.70
CA PRO A 157 5.68 -10.46 -2.77
C PRO A 157 5.54 -8.93 -2.78
N VAL A 158 5.84 -8.31 -3.92
CA VAL A 158 5.73 -6.87 -4.11
C VAL A 158 4.30 -6.56 -4.51
N ASP A 159 3.63 -5.67 -3.76
CA ASP A 159 2.36 -5.08 -4.19
C ASP A 159 2.64 -4.10 -5.33
N THR A 160 2.42 -4.54 -6.56
CA THR A 160 2.78 -3.75 -7.75
C THR A 160 1.89 -2.52 -7.90
N ILE A 161 0.65 -2.58 -7.39
CA ILE A 161 -0.32 -1.50 -7.46
C ILE A 161 0.14 -0.38 -6.54
N LEU A 162 0.48 -0.71 -5.30
CA LEU A 162 1.00 0.26 -4.34
C LEU A 162 2.35 0.83 -4.79
N THR A 163 3.25 -0.04 -5.24
CA THR A 163 4.55 0.38 -5.76
C THR A 163 4.39 1.31 -6.95
N TRP A 164 3.42 1.04 -7.83
CA TRP A 164 3.14 1.90 -8.97
C TRP A 164 2.58 3.26 -8.53
N LEU A 165 1.62 3.29 -7.60
CA LEU A 165 1.04 4.53 -7.06
C LEU A 165 2.13 5.42 -6.43
N GLU A 166 2.98 4.85 -5.57
CA GLU A 166 4.11 5.56 -4.97
C GLU A 166 5.07 6.10 -6.04
N ALA A 167 5.37 5.31 -7.07
CA ALA A 167 6.24 5.73 -8.17
C ALA A 167 5.64 6.86 -9.04
N GLN A 168 4.31 7.02 -9.06
CA GLN A 168 3.66 8.17 -9.71
C GLN A 168 3.63 9.42 -8.82
N GLY A 169 4.11 9.32 -7.57
CA GLY A 169 4.01 10.41 -6.60
C GLY A 169 2.66 10.49 -5.91
N PHE A 170 1.85 9.43 -5.95
CA PHE A 170 0.63 9.36 -5.14
C PHE A 170 1.03 9.48 -3.67
N PRO A 171 0.42 10.42 -2.91
CA PRO A 171 0.92 10.79 -1.59
C PRO A 171 0.95 9.58 -0.67
N ALA A 172 2.13 9.27 -0.14
CA ALA A 172 2.30 8.22 0.85
C ALA A 172 1.75 8.72 2.19
N SER A 173 0.53 8.31 2.55
CA SER A 173 -0.22 8.95 3.63
C SER A 173 -0.74 7.94 4.65
N GLU A 174 -0.56 8.25 5.94
CA GLU A 174 -1.22 7.56 7.07
C GLU A 174 -2.76 7.67 7.01
N ARG A 175 -3.29 8.48 6.09
CA ARG A 175 -4.71 8.82 5.94
C ARG A 175 -5.33 8.24 4.69
N TRP A 176 -4.71 7.25 4.05
CA TRP A 176 -5.37 6.56 2.96
C TRP A 176 -6.69 5.96 3.42
N GLU A 177 -7.76 6.45 2.80
CA GLU A 177 -9.06 5.85 2.90
C GLU A 177 -9.27 4.95 1.69
N VAL A 178 -9.68 3.72 1.98
CA VAL A 178 -9.86 2.69 0.96
C VAL A 178 -11.27 2.14 1.09
N GLN A 179 -12.01 2.18 -0.01
CA GLN A 179 -13.38 1.70 -0.08
C GLN A 179 -13.65 0.98 -1.40
N ILE A 180 -14.51 -0.03 -1.36
CA ILE A 180 -15.03 -0.67 -2.57
C ILE A 180 -16.26 0.11 -3.03
N CYS A 181 -16.32 0.44 -4.31
CA CYS A 181 -17.45 1.08 -4.95
C CYS A 181 -17.81 0.37 -6.26
N ASP A 182 -18.96 0.74 -6.83
CA ASP A 182 -19.39 0.26 -8.13
C ASP A 182 -18.46 0.81 -9.24
N LEU A 183 -18.06 -0.04 -10.19
CA LEU A 183 -17.15 0.36 -11.26
C LEU A 183 -17.74 1.45 -12.16
N GLU A 184 -19.06 1.45 -12.40
CA GLU A 184 -19.70 2.49 -13.21
C GLU A 184 -19.73 3.83 -12.47
N LEU A 185 -19.87 3.80 -11.13
CA LEU A 185 -19.70 5.01 -10.31
C LEU A 185 -18.27 5.54 -10.44
N ALA A 186 -17.26 4.68 -10.30
CA ALA A 186 -15.86 5.06 -10.48
C ALA A 186 -15.58 5.66 -11.87
N ARG A 187 -16.13 5.02 -12.93
CA ARG A 187 -16.04 5.51 -14.31
C ARG A 187 -16.71 6.88 -14.49
N SER A 188 -17.77 7.17 -13.76
CA SER A 188 -18.47 8.47 -13.84
C SER A 188 -17.73 9.61 -13.13
N LEU A 189 -16.96 9.29 -12.07
CA LEU A 189 -16.13 10.24 -11.32
C LEU A 189 -14.83 10.58 -12.07
N ILE A 190 -14.37 9.66 -12.91
CA ILE A 190 -13.38 9.92 -13.93
C ILE A 190 -14.04 10.77 -15.04
N ASN A 191 -13.89 12.09 -14.96
CA ASN A 191 -14.53 13.09 -15.82
C ASN A 191 -14.65 12.65 -17.31
N PRO A 192 -15.79 12.83 -17.99
CA PRO A 192 -15.98 12.45 -19.39
C PRO A 192 -15.01 13.10 -20.40
N THR A 193 -14.43 14.28 -20.13
CA THR A 193 -13.31 14.81 -20.95
C THR A 193 -12.00 14.04 -20.76
N TRP A 194 -11.82 13.38 -19.62
CA TRP A 194 -10.66 12.54 -19.30
C TRP A 194 -10.86 11.08 -19.72
N PHE A 195 -12.10 10.63 -19.88
CA PHE A 195 -12.46 9.30 -20.42
C PHE A 195 -11.88 9.08 -21.83
N PHE A 196 -11.84 10.10 -22.68
CA PHE A 196 -11.19 9.98 -24.00
C PHE A 196 -9.65 9.88 -23.91
N ALA A 197 -8.99 10.46 -22.90
CA ALA A 197 -7.54 10.26 -22.71
C ALA A 197 -7.20 8.90 -22.04
N MET A 198 -8.13 8.39 -21.22
CA MET A 198 -7.97 7.15 -20.45
C MET A 198 -8.61 5.89 -21.07
N VAL A 199 -9.44 6.01 -22.10
CA VAL A 199 -10.12 4.87 -22.74
C VAL A 199 -10.01 4.91 -24.27
N ALA A 200 -9.63 6.04 -24.89
CA ALA A 200 -9.31 6.04 -26.31
C ALA A 200 -7.96 5.35 -26.54
N ASP A 201 -8.08 4.10 -26.95
CA ASP A 201 -7.15 3.33 -27.76
C ASP A 201 -5.99 2.59 -27.05
N PRO A 202 -6.08 1.24 -26.90
CA PRO A 202 -4.96 0.37 -26.53
C PRO A 202 -3.97 0.14 -27.69
N LYS A 203 -4.25 0.63 -28.91
CA LYS A 203 -3.48 0.42 -30.13
C LYS A 203 -3.29 1.75 -30.88
N GLY A 204 -2.61 2.70 -30.24
CA GLY A 204 -2.32 4.03 -30.76
C GLY A 204 -2.47 4.23 -32.28
N GLU A 205 -3.60 4.80 -32.67
CA GLU A 205 -3.78 5.58 -33.89
C GLU A 205 -4.46 6.90 -33.50
N VAL A 206 -3.63 7.92 -33.32
CA VAL A 206 -4.10 9.30 -33.28
C VAL A 206 -4.67 9.61 -34.67
N ALA A 207 -5.99 9.79 -34.76
CA ALA A 207 -6.63 10.26 -35.97
C ALA A 207 -6.13 11.68 -36.31
N ALA A 208 -5.91 11.89 -37.61
CA ALA A 208 -5.26 13.00 -38.29
C ALA A 208 -5.66 14.43 -37.88
#